data_AF-A0A932ZZN0-F1
#
_entry.id   AF-A0A932ZZN0-F1
#
_cell.length_a   1.000
_cell.length_b   1.000
_cell.length_c   1.000
_cell.angle_alpha   90.00
_cell.angle_beta   90.00
_cell.angle_gamma   90.00
#
_symmetry.space_group_name_H-M   'P 1'
#
loop_
_entity.id
_entity.type
_entity.pdbx_description
1 polymer ?
#
loop_
_entity_poly.entity_id
_entity_poly.type
_entity_poly.pdbx_seq_one_letter_code
_entity_poly.pdbx_strand_id
1 'polypeptide(L)'
;MKGSEVIRDGLWPGALAGLFGGLVFGAAMSELGVLPTVASLVRADSAAVGFAVHMVIAALVGAGFGLLVWHQQVAAGETFFWGLTYGTLWWFLGPLTLMPLLLGGGLAWDVGSAREAFPSLLGHLLYGAATGLALVAIRRTWSGEGGRPRRGAVLRGALAGLLGAWLLGRMLQGQDRLMAFSTAMPVHTHRGAWLVLLATGVLAGAGFALLFPRRTDSSGVSLIRGTLYGFFWWVVGALTLMPLIGGAGLTWSLEAARANFATFPGYVLFGATLGLLYQWFAAMADLLFSDMIADPHQEGVGAEGLRAIGRGAVSGLMGGLIFTVVMVRVGFLPTVARLVGSTSPLTGFLAHLVIADLIGVSYGVLFRRQSYDIGSALGWGVAYGFFWWILGPLTLLPILLGAPPRWTVEVAAGLTASLVGHLAYGAAVGITFHRLEARYNPWWVPRSTAEAARAARRKQQVATSAPALWALVVTIALTLPVVLGR
;
A
#
# COMPACT_ATOMS: atom_id res chain seq x y z
N MET A 1 28.47 -24.77 8.78
CA MET A 1 28.42 -23.61 7.85
C MET A 1 27.10 -22.83 7.91
N LYS A 2 25.91 -23.45 7.91
CA LYS A 2 24.63 -22.68 7.89
C LYS A 2 24.33 -21.83 9.14
N GLY A 3 24.78 -22.22 10.33
CA GLY A 3 24.43 -21.53 11.59
C GLY A 3 25.12 -20.17 11.78
N SER A 4 26.39 -20.05 11.42
CA SER A 4 27.16 -18.80 11.57
C SER A 4 26.69 -17.71 10.62
N GLU A 5 26.26 -18.06 9.41
CA GLU A 5 25.70 -17.14 8.41
C GLU A 5 24.35 -16.59 8.86
N VAL A 6 23.45 -17.45 9.38
CA VAL A 6 22.15 -17.02 9.90
C VAL A 6 22.28 -16.01 11.04
N ILE A 7 23.25 -16.23 11.94
CA ILE A 7 23.51 -15.31 13.05
C ILE A 7 24.09 -13.98 12.53
N ARG A 8 25.10 -14.05 11.65
CA ARG A 8 25.81 -12.89 11.13
C ARG A 8 24.95 -12.02 10.21
N ASP A 9 24.17 -12.63 9.33
CA ASP A 9 23.49 -11.93 8.25
C ASP A 9 22.00 -11.72 8.53
N GLY A 10 21.42 -12.54 9.42
CA GLY A 10 20.02 -12.46 9.84
C GLY A 10 19.86 -11.81 11.22
N LEU A 11 20.29 -12.53 12.26
CA LEU A 11 19.95 -12.25 13.66
C LEU A 11 20.52 -10.92 14.15
N TRP A 12 21.82 -10.68 14.01
CA TRP A 12 22.44 -9.45 14.52
C TRP A 12 22.03 -8.17 13.77
N PRO A 13 22.07 -8.13 12.43
CA PRO A 13 21.54 -7.00 11.68
C PRO A 13 20.08 -6.73 12.04
N GLY A 14 19.29 -7.80 12.22
CA GLY A 14 17.89 -7.71 12.64
C GLY A 14 17.75 -7.05 14.00
N ALA A 15 18.50 -7.50 15.01
CA ALA A 15 18.44 -6.94 16.37
C ALA A 15 18.80 -5.44 16.38
N LEU A 16 19.88 -5.06 15.69
CA LEU A 16 20.31 -3.66 15.57
C LEU A 16 19.28 -2.80 14.83
N ALA A 17 18.71 -3.33 13.74
CA ALA A 17 17.63 -2.68 13.02
C ALA A 17 16.37 -2.52 13.90
N GLY A 18 16.07 -3.53 14.72
CA GLY A 18 15.00 -3.51 15.70
C GLY A 18 15.21 -2.45 16.77
N LEU A 19 16.43 -2.27 17.26
CA LEU A 19 16.77 -1.16 18.16
C LEU A 19 16.52 0.19 17.47
N PHE A 20 16.90 0.36 16.21
CA PHE A 20 16.64 1.60 15.48
C PHE A 20 15.13 1.89 15.34
N GLY A 21 14.33 0.89 14.92
CA GLY A 21 12.88 1.01 14.92
C GLY A 21 12.32 1.26 16.32
N GLY A 22 12.91 0.63 17.33
CA GLY A 22 12.59 0.78 18.75
C GLY A 22 12.79 2.20 19.24
N LEU A 23 13.85 2.90 18.80
CA LEU A 23 14.08 4.31 19.11
C LEU A 23 12.99 5.20 18.50
N VAL A 24 12.60 4.96 17.24
CA VAL A 24 11.53 5.72 16.57
C VAL A 24 10.21 5.57 17.32
N PHE A 25 9.84 4.33 17.66
CA PHE A 25 8.59 4.08 18.37
C PHE A 25 8.67 4.49 19.86
N GLY A 26 9.83 4.32 20.49
CA GLY A 26 10.07 4.71 21.88
C GLY A 26 9.98 6.22 22.08
N ALA A 27 10.49 7.01 21.12
CA ALA A 27 10.30 8.46 21.12
C ALA A 27 8.81 8.84 21.07
N ALA A 28 8.04 8.19 20.19
CA ALA A 28 6.60 8.41 20.11
C ALA A 28 5.88 8.01 21.41
N MET A 29 6.25 6.87 22.02
CA MET A 29 5.66 6.43 23.29
C MET A 29 6.02 7.36 24.47
N SER A 30 7.21 7.95 24.45
CA SER A 30 7.62 8.94 25.45
C SER A 30 6.76 10.19 25.37
N GLU A 31 6.50 10.69 24.17
CA GLU A 31 5.69 11.88 23.94
C GLU A 31 4.20 11.62 24.24
N LEU A 32 3.70 10.42 23.90
CA LEU A 32 2.34 9.98 24.21
C LEU A 32 2.15 9.54 25.68
N GLY A 33 3.21 9.49 26.48
CA GLY A 33 3.15 9.12 27.91
C GLY A 33 2.80 7.66 28.19
N VAL A 34 3.01 6.74 27.24
CA VAL A 34 2.58 5.32 27.35
C VAL A 34 3.70 4.35 27.77
N LEU A 35 4.92 4.85 28.01
CA LEU A 35 6.03 4.02 28.49
C LEU A 35 5.76 3.32 29.84
N PRO A 36 5.11 3.94 30.84
CA PRO A 36 4.73 3.24 32.08
C PRO A 36 3.86 2.00 31.82
N THR A 37 2.99 2.04 30.81
CA THR A 37 2.16 0.89 30.42
C THR A 37 3.02 -0.29 29.98
N VAL A 38 4.14 -0.05 29.30
CA VAL A 38 5.11 -1.11 28.94
C VAL A 38 5.88 -1.59 30.17
N ALA A 39 6.23 -0.69 31.10
CA ALA A 39 6.91 -1.05 32.36
C ALA A 39 6.07 -2.02 33.21
N SER A 40 4.74 -1.92 33.12
CA SER A 40 3.82 -2.80 33.87
C SER A 40 4.01 -4.29 33.54
N LEU A 41 4.53 -4.63 32.35
CA LEU A 41 4.85 -6.01 31.95
C LEU A 41 5.88 -6.67 32.88
N VAL A 42 6.74 -5.87 33.53
CA VAL A 42 7.73 -6.33 34.52
C VAL A 42 7.39 -5.85 35.93
N ARG A 43 6.12 -5.50 36.17
CA ARG A 43 5.61 -4.99 37.46
C ARG A 43 6.33 -3.72 37.93
N ALA A 44 6.69 -2.84 37.00
CA ALA A 44 7.23 -1.52 37.27
C ALA A 44 6.31 -0.42 36.70
N ASP A 45 6.50 0.82 37.14
CA ASP A 45 5.71 2.00 36.75
C ASP A 45 6.57 3.15 36.15
N SER A 46 7.89 3.00 36.17
CA SER A 46 8.82 4.01 35.65
C SER A 46 8.88 4.03 34.12
N ALA A 47 8.76 5.23 33.53
CA ALA A 47 8.93 5.43 32.09
C ALA A 47 10.32 4.99 31.58
N ALA A 48 11.37 5.13 32.40
CA ALA A 48 12.72 4.68 32.04
C ALA A 48 12.80 3.15 31.97
N VAL A 49 12.16 2.44 32.91
CA VAL A 49 12.05 0.97 32.87
C VAL A 49 11.22 0.54 31.66
N GLY A 50 10.10 1.22 31.40
CA GLY A 50 9.26 0.97 30.22
C GLY A 50 10.01 1.13 28.91
N PHE A 51 10.84 2.17 28.79
CA PHE A 51 11.71 2.36 27.63
C PHE A 51 12.75 1.24 27.51
N ALA A 52 13.41 0.84 28.60
CA ALA A 52 14.38 -0.25 28.56
C ALA A 52 13.73 -1.58 28.12
N VAL A 53 12.57 -1.92 28.69
CA VAL A 53 11.78 -3.11 28.30
C VAL A 53 11.37 -3.04 26.84
N HIS A 54 10.88 -1.90 26.37
CA HIS A 54 10.56 -1.68 24.95
C HIS A 54 11.76 -1.91 24.06
N MET A 55 12.95 -1.39 24.40
CA MET A 55 14.16 -1.58 23.60
C MET A 55 14.58 -3.05 23.52
N VAL A 56 14.42 -3.82 24.60
CA VAL A 56 14.67 -5.28 24.59
C VAL A 56 13.67 -5.98 23.67
N ILE A 57 12.38 -5.69 23.80
CA ILE A 57 11.34 -6.25 22.92
C ILE A 57 11.64 -5.89 21.46
N ALA A 58 11.97 -4.63 21.19
CA ALA A 58 12.30 -4.12 19.86
C ALA A 58 13.50 -4.84 19.23
N ALA A 59 14.54 -5.17 20.02
CA ALA A 59 15.68 -5.95 19.56
C ALA A 59 15.30 -7.40 19.24
N LEU A 60 14.50 -8.06 20.10
CA LEU A 60 14.03 -9.44 19.88
C LEU A 60 13.14 -9.55 18.64
N VAL A 61 12.20 -8.62 18.50
CA VAL A 61 11.30 -8.51 17.34
C VAL A 61 12.10 -8.23 16.07
N GLY A 62 13.06 -7.31 16.12
CA GLY A 62 13.94 -7.01 14.99
C GLY A 62 14.83 -8.19 14.60
N ALA A 63 15.35 -8.95 15.56
CA ALA A 63 16.09 -10.18 15.31
C ALA A 63 15.21 -11.19 14.57
N GLY A 64 13.96 -11.36 15.01
CA GLY A 64 12.95 -12.16 14.31
C GLY A 64 12.72 -11.70 12.87
N PHE A 65 12.59 -10.39 12.64
CA PHE A 65 12.47 -9.84 11.29
C PHE A 65 13.69 -10.16 10.42
N GLY A 66 14.90 -9.91 10.93
CA GLY A 66 16.15 -10.17 10.23
C GLY A 66 16.31 -11.63 9.82
N LEU A 67 15.88 -12.55 10.69
CA LEU A 67 15.79 -13.99 10.41
C LEU A 67 14.73 -14.33 9.35
N LEU A 68 13.56 -13.68 9.34
CA LEU A 68 12.52 -13.95 8.34
C LEU A 68 12.95 -13.52 6.93
N VAL A 69 13.65 -12.40 6.82
CA VAL A 69 14.04 -11.82 5.52
C VAL A 69 15.50 -12.09 5.15
N TRP A 70 16.18 -13.03 5.83
CA TRP A 70 17.61 -13.30 5.59
C TRP A 70 17.90 -13.86 4.20
N HIS A 71 17.01 -14.73 3.69
CA HIS A 71 17.10 -15.27 2.34
C HIS A 71 16.46 -14.39 1.27
N GLN A 72 15.75 -13.33 1.68
CA GLN A 72 15.07 -12.44 0.74
C GLN A 72 16.06 -11.47 0.10
N GLN A 73 15.82 -11.11 -1.16
CA GLN A 73 16.67 -10.14 -1.85
C GLN A 73 16.59 -8.79 -1.14
N VAL A 74 17.76 -8.23 -0.79
CA VAL A 74 17.92 -7.00 0.02
C VAL A 74 17.68 -5.74 -0.83
N ALA A 75 16.54 -5.68 -1.49
CA ALA A 75 16.06 -4.44 -2.09
C ALA A 75 15.38 -3.58 -1.02
N ALA A 76 15.68 -2.28 -1.02
CA ALA A 76 15.22 -1.34 0.00
C ALA A 76 13.68 -1.28 0.06
N GLY A 77 13.04 -1.14 -1.10
CA GLY A 77 11.59 -1.10 -1.20
C GLY A 77 10.90 -2.40 -0.78
N GLU A 78 11.46 -3.56 -1.11
CA GLU A 78 10.87 -4.85 -0.72
C GLU A 78 10.92 -5.04 0.80
N THR A 79 12.08 -4.75 1.41
CA THR A 79 12.28 -4.88 2.86
C THR A 79 11.46 -3.85 3.62
N PHE A 80 11.25 -2.66 3.06
CA PHE A 80 10.36 -1.63 3.60
C PHE A 80 8.91 -2.13 3.73
N PHE A 81 8.34 -2.74 2.68
CA PHE A 81 6.96 -3.26 2.74
C PHE A 81 6.83 -4.48 3.64
N TRP A 82 7.83 -5.36 3.65
CA TRP A 82 7.91 -6.44 4.64
C TRP A 82 7.95 -5.90 6.06
N GLY A 83 8.72 -4.84 6.30
CA GLY A 83 8.78 -4.15 7.59
C GLY A 83 7.43 -3.58 8.01
N LEU A 84 6.73 -2.86 7.13
CA LEU A 84 5.37 -2.35 7.42
C LEU A 84 4.40 -3.47 7.80
N THR A 85 4.39 -4.56 7.02
CA THR A 85 3.52 -5.72 7.26
C THR A 85 3.87 -6.40 8.58
N TYR A 86 5.16 -6.55 8.87
CA TYR A 86 5.64 -7.12 10.12
C TYR A 86 5.30 -6.25 11.33
N GLY A 87 5.38 -4.93 11.19
CA GLY A 87 4.91 -3.97 12.18
C GLY A 87 3.43 -4.19 12.49
N THR A 88 2.57 -4.24 11.47
CA THR A 88 1.14 -4.54 11.67
C THR A 88 0.91 -5.90 12.34
N LEU A 89 1.62 -6.93 11.92
CA LEU A 89 1.55 -8.25 12.57
C LEU A 89 1.81 -8.12 14.08
N TRP A 90 2.83 -7.36 14.47
CA TRP A 90 3.15 -7.10 15.87
C TRP A 90 2.18 -6.16 16.58
N TRP A 91 1.46 -5.29 15.88
CA TRP A 91 0.33 -4.58 16.48
C TRP A 91 -0.80 -5.55 16.86
N PHE A 92 -1.09 -6.54 16.01
CA PHE A 92 -2.07 -7.56 16.37
C PHE A 92 -1.57 -8.49 17.50
N LEU A 93 -0.31 -8.92 17.43
CA LEU A 93 0.26 -9.83 18.42
C LEU A 93 0.60 -9.15 19.76
N GLY A 94 1.09 -7.92 19.75
CA GLY A 94 1.53 -7.21 20.94
C GLY A 94 0.34 -6.68 21.75
N PRO A 95 -0.17 -5.48 21.42
CA PRO A 95 -1.21 -4.82 22.20
C PRO A 95 -2.57 -5.55 22.20
N LEU A 96 -2.95 -6.27 21.14
CA LEU A 96 -4.26 -6.96 21.09
C LEU A 96 -4.24 -8.41 21.58
N THR A 97 -3.06 -9.02 21.74
CA THR A 97 -2.96 -10.46 22.10
C THR A 97 -2.08 -10.68 23.32
N LEU A 98 -0.78 -10.42 23.22
CA LEU A 98 0.19 -10.76 24.27
C LEU A 98 0.06 -9.87 25.49
N MET A 99 -0.08 -8.56 25.31
CA MET A 99 -0.13 -7.62 26.43
C MET A 99 -1.33 -7.86 27.36
N PRO A 100 -2.58 -8.00 26.87
CA PRO A 100 -3.72 -8.35 27.70
C PRO A 100 -3.51 -9.67 28.47
N LEU A 101 -2.99 -10.71 27.80
CA LEU A 101 -2.72 -12.00 28.43
C LEU A 101 -1.65 -11.92 29.53
N LEU A 102 -0.56 -11.18 29.28
CA LEU A 102 0.53 -11.00 30.25
C LEU A 102 0.09 -10.18 31.47
N LEU A 103 -0.88 -9.29 31.31
CA LEU A 103 -1.50 -8.52 32.39
C LEU A 103 -2.65 -9.27 33.10
N GLY A 104 -2.89 -10.53 32.74
CA GLY A 104 -3.92 -11.37 33.37
C GLY A 104 -5.34 -11.17 32.82
N GLY A 105 -5.50 -10.41 31.74
CA GLY A 105 -6.75 -10.28 30.99
C GLY A 105 -6.96 -11.38 29.94
N GLY A 106 -8.06 -11.28 29.18
CA GLY A 106 -8.35 -12.14 28.03
C GLY A 106 -7.81 -11.60 26.70
N LEU A 107 -8.06 -12.32 25.61
CA LEU A 107 -7.76 -11.83 24.25
C LEU A 107 -8.58 -10.57 23.93
N ALA A 108 -7.92 -9.51 23.45
CA ALA A 108 -8.55 -8.23 23.12
C ALA A 108 -8.96 -8.18 21.62
N TRP A 109 -9.55 -9.27 21.14
CA TRP A 109 -9.90 -9.48 19.73
C TRP A 109 -11.30 -8.96 19.41
N ASP A 110 -11.55 -7.70 19.72
CA ASP A 110 -12.79 -6.99 19.44
C ASP A 110 -12.53 -5.59 18.88
N VAL A 111 -13.57 -4.98 18.30
CA VAL A 111 -13.46 -3.67 17.66
C VAL A 111 -13.19 -2.56 18.68
N GLY A 112 -13.71 -2.65 19.90
CA GLY A 112 -13.49 -1.66 20.96
C GLY A 112 -12.02 -1.61 21.35
N SER A 113 -11.44 -2.78 21.64
CA SER A 113 -10.02 -2.92 21.94
C SER A 113 -9.12 -2.48 20.78
N ALA A 114 -9.48 -2.77 19.53
CA ALA A 114 -8.75 -2.28 18.35
C ALA A 114 -8.80 -0.74 18.21
N ARG A 115 -9.90 -0.10 18.61
CA ARG A 115 -10.05 1.37 18.62
C ARG A 115 -9.16 2.01 19.68
N GLU A 116 -9.12 1.43 20.87
CA GLU A 116 -8.24 1.89 21.97
C GLU A 116 -6.76 1.72 21.61
N ALA A 117 -6.40 0.59 20.98
CA ALA A 117 -5.04 0.31 20.54
C ALA A 117 -4.64 1.02 19.24
N PHE A 118 -5.52 1.82 18.61
CA PHE A 118 -5.25 2.48 17.33
C PHE A 118 -3.98 3.35 17.31
N PRO A 119 -3.67 4.19 18.34
CA PRO A 119 -2.43 4.97 18.34
C PRO A 119 -1.17 4.09 18.20
N SER A 120 -1.19 2.92 18.85
CA SER A 120 -0.06 1.99 18.79
C SER A 120 0.10 1.36 17.40
N LEU A 121 -0.95 1.27 16.57
CA LEU A 121 -0.84 0.80 15.18
C LEU A 121 0.09 1.70 14.37
N LEU A 122 -0.03 3.02 14.54
CA LEU A 122 0.84 3.99 13.87
C LEU A 122 2.29 3.79 14.30
N GLY A 123 2.52 3.62 15.60
CA GLY A 123 3.84 3.33 16.15
C GLY A 123 4.45 2.02 15.61
N HIS A 124 3.66 0.96 15.50
CA HIS A 124 4.10 -0.32 14.94
C HIS A 124 4.39 -0.24 13.43
N LEU A 125 3.60 0.51 12.66
CA LEU A 125 3.89 0.77 11.24
C LEU A 125 5.24 1.51 11.09
N LEU A 126 5.47 2.55 11.89
CA LEU A 126 6.74 3.28 11.86
C LEU A 126 7.92 2.45 12.35
N TYR A 127 7.75 1.67 13.42
CA TYR A 127 8.72 0.69 13.90
C TYR A 127 9.13 -0.28 12.78
N GLY A 128 8.14 -0.87 12.10
CA GLY A 128 8.35 -1.85 11.03
C GLY A 128 9.06 -1.24 9.83
N ALA A 129 8.61 -0.08 9.36
CA ALA A 129 9.25 0.66 8.27
C ALA A 129 10.71 1.02 8.59
N ALA A 130 10.96 1.57 9.79
CA ALA A 130 12.29 1.96 10.24
C ALA A 130 13.22 0.74 10.39
N THR A 131 12.73 -0.36 10.98
CA THR A 131 13.45 -1.62 11.09
C THR A 131 13.83 -2.18 9.71
N GLY A 132 12.89 -2.19 8.76
CA GLY A 132 13.15 -2.66 7.40
C GLY A 132 14.24 -1.85 6.68
N LEU A 133 14.17 -0.53 6.78
CA LEU A 133 15.17 0.36 6.15
C LEU A 133 16.53 0.30 6.86
N ALA A 134 16.55 0.25 8.19
CA ALA A 134 17.78 0.11 8.98
C ALA A 134 18.49 -1.21 8.67
N LEU A 135 17.75 -2.31 8.54
CA LEU A 135 18.31 -3.61 8.16
C LEU A 135 19.01 -3.54 6.80
N VAL A 136 18.39 -2.89 5.82
CA VAL A 136 18.99 -2.70 4.48
C VAL A 136 20.25 -1.84 4.57
N ALA A 137 20.21 -0.75 5.34
CA ALA A 137 21.38 0.11 5.53
C ALA A 137 22.55 -0.64 6.19
N ILE A 138 22.28 -1.39 7.26
CA ILE A 138 23.27 -2.20 7.98
C ILE A 138 23.85 -3.30 7.07
N ARG A 139 23.01 -4.03 6.33
CA ARG A 139 23.50 -5.07 5.41
C ARG A 139 24.37 -4.49 4.31
N ARG A 140 24.00 -3.34 3.73
CA ARG A 140 24.80 -2.66 2.69
C ARG A 140 26.14 -2.15 3.20
N THR A 141 26.18 -1.63 4.42
CA THR A 141 27.46 -1.17 5.01
C THR A 141 28.37 -2.36 5.30
N TRP A 142 27.82 -3.49 5.76
CA TRP A 142 28.60 -4.69 6.06
C TRP A 142 29.05 -5.46 4.82
N SER A 143 28.25 -5.46 3.74
CA SER A 143 28.62 -6.10 2.48
C SER A 143 29.55 -5.24 1.60
N GLY A 144 29.70 -3.95 1.92
CA GLY A 144 30.44 -2.99 1.08
C GLY A 144 29.74 -2.63 -0.23
N GLU A 145 28.49 -3.06 -0.44
CA GLU A 145 27.69 -2.81 -1.65
C GLU A 145 27.07 -1.40 -1.63
N GLY A 146 27.92 -0.37 -1.62
CA GLY A 146 27.54 1.03 -1.61
C GLY A 146 27.35 1.64 -3.00
N GLY A 147 26.27 1.30 -3.71
CA GLY A 147 25.92 1.97 -4.97
C GLY A 147 25.24 3.33 -4.75
N ARG A 148 25.81 4.43 -5.26
CA ARG A 148 25.11 5.73 -5.27
C ARG A 148 23.81 5.62 -6.09
N PRO A 149 22.68 6.17 -5.60
CA PRO A 149 21.44 6.16 -6.38
C PRO A 149 21.66 6.89 -7.70
N ARG A 150 21.18 6.30 -8.80
CA ARG A 150 21.30 6.89 -10.15
C ARG A 150 20.56 8.22 -10.14
N ARG A 151 21.26 9.34 -10.42
CA ARG A 151 20.68 10.69 -10.45
C ARG A 151 19.41 10.77 -11.32
N GLY A 152 19.41 10.10 -12.48
CA GLY A 152 18.24 10.02 -13.36
C GLY A 152 17.04 9.28 -12.76
N ALA A 153 17.25 8.29 -11.89
CA ALA A 153 16.15 7.64 -11.17
C ALA A 153 15.52 8.60 -10.16
N VAL A 154 16.34 9.32 -9.38
CA VAL A 154 15.84 10.29 -8.40
C VAL A 154 15.09 11.44 -9.08
N LEU A 155 15.60 11.95 -10.22
CA LEU A 155 14.94 13.01 -10.99
C LEU A 155 13.55 12.57 -11.50
N ARG A 156 13.45 11.36 -12.09
CA ARG A 156 12.16 10.81 -12.54
C ARG A 156 11.19 10.63 -11.38
N GLY A 157 11.69 10.20 -10.22
CA GLY A 157 10.92 10.12 -8.98
C GLY A 157 10.37 11.48 -8.56
N ALA A 158 11.23 12.49 -8.46
CA ALA A 158 10.85 13.85 -8.10
C ALA A 158 9.81 14.45 -9.08
N LEU A 159 9.98 14.25 -10.38
CA LEU A 159 9.02 14.70 -11.40
C LEU A 159 7.66 13.98 -11.29
N ALA A 160 7.68 12.66 -11.11
CA ALA A 160 6.45 11.89 -10.89
C ALA A 160 5.73 12.34 -9.61
N GLY A 161 6.49 12.62 -8.55
CA GLY A 161 5.96 13.14 -7.30
C GLY A 161 5.38 14.55 -7.43
N LEU A 162 6.05 15.43 -8.17
CA LEU A 162 5.57 16.78 -8.45
C LEU A 162 4.23 16.75 -9.21
N LEU A 163 4.14 15.95 -10.27
CA LEU A 163 2.91 15.80 -11.06
C LEU A 163 1.78 15.15 -10.28
N GLY A 164 2.08 14.11 -9.48
CA GLY A 164 1.12 13.49 -8.59
C GLY A 164 0.57 14.48 -7.56
N ALA A 165 1.44 15.28 -6.95
CA ALA A 165 1.05 16.29 -5.97
C ALA A 165 0.25 17.44 -6.62
N TRP A 166 0.60 17.82 -7.85
CA TRP A 166 -0.19 18.78 -8.62
C TRP A 166 -1.63 18.29 -8.84
N LEU A 167 -1.80 17.04 -9.28
CA LEU A 167 -3.12 16.44 -9.49
C LEU A 167 -3.91 16.36 -8.18
N LEU A 168 -3.27 15.93 -7.09
CA LEU A 168 -3.89 15.89 -5.76
C LEU A 168 -4.36 17.29 -5.34
N GLY A 169 -3.53 18.31 -5.53
CA GLY A 169 -3.87 19.69 -5.18
C GLY A 169 -5.08 20.22 -5.94
N ARG A 170 -5.26 19.82 -7.21
CA ARG A 170 -6.47 20.16 -7.99
C ARG A 170 -7.72 19.53 -7.38
N MET A 171 -7.63 18.27 -6.94
CA MET A 171 -8.74 17.57 -6.30
C MET A 171 -9.07 18.16 -4.91
N LEU A 172 -8.05 18.56 -4.15
CA LEU A 172 -8.23 19.21 -2.84
C LEU A 172 -8.81 20.61 -2.98
N GLN A 173 -8.37 21.36 -3.99
CA GLN A 173 -8.90 22.70 -4.29
C GLN A 173 -10.38 22.64 -4.67
N GLY A 174 -10.80 21.64 -5.46
CA GLY A 174 -12.21 21.45 -5.80
C GLY A 174 -13.11 21.08 -4.61
N GLN A 175 -12.51 20.73 -3.46
CA GLN A 175 -13.20 20.41 -2.21
C GLN A 175 -13.01 21.50 -1.14
N ASP A 176 -12.40 22.65 -1.47
CA ASP A 176 -12.00 23.70 -0.50
C ASP A 176 -11.13 23.18 0.66
N ARG A 177 -10.39 22.08 0.42
CA ARG A 177 -9.57 21.39 1.41
C ARG A 177 -8.07 21.56 1.23
N LEU A 178 -7.64 22.36 0.24
CA LEU A 178 -6.21 22.61 0.02
C LEU A 178 -5.56 23.23 1.27
N MET A 179 -6.26 24.17 1.92
CA MET A 179 -5.76 24.80 3.14
C MET A 179 -5.70 23.83 4.31
N ALA A 180 -6.64 22.88 4.42
CA ALA A 180 -6.62 21.82 5.45
C ALA A 180 -5.42 20.87 5.29
N PHE A 181 -4.83 20.80 4.09
CA PHE A 181 -3.59 20.07 3.84
C PHE A 181 -2.34 20.85 4.33
N SER A 182 -2.45 22.16 4.53
CA SER A 182 -1.36 23.05 4.93
C SER A 182 -1.49 23.66 6.33
N THR A 183 -2.57 23.36 7.07
CA THR A 183 -2.89 23.95 8.39
C THR A 183 -1.81 23.73 9.46
N ALA A 184 -0.93 22.75 9.26
CA ALA A 184 0.20 22.46 10.14
C ALA A 184 1.42 23.38 9.94
N MET A 185 1.47 24.15 8.85
CA MET A 185 2.46 25.21 8.71
C MET A 185 1.77 26.57 8.89
N PRO A 186 2.47 27.59 9.43
CA PRO A 186 1.95 28.96 9.56
C PRO A 186 1.86 29.64 8.18
N VAL A 187 1.11 29.01 7.28
CA VAL A 187 0.94 29.37 5.89
C VAL A 187 -0.51 29.73 5.71
N HIS A 188 -0.79 31.03 5.80
CA HIS A 188 -2.14 31.58 5.67
C HIS A 188 -2.52 31.89 4.22
N THR A 189 -1.73 31.44 3.24
CA THR A 189 -1.92 31.77 1.83
C THR A 189 -2.09 30.53 0.97
N HIS A 190 -3.00 30.62 0.00
CA HIS A 190 -3.25 29.57 -0.99
C HIS A 190 -1.98 29.17 -1.75
N ARG A 191 -1.11 30.14 -2.06
CA ARG A 191 0.18 29.90 -2.72
C ARG A 191 1.12 29.06 -1.87
N GLY A 192 1.21 29.35 -0.58
CA GLY A 192 2.07 28.57 0.31
C GLY A 192 1.55 27.14 0.50
N ALA A 193 0.23 26.92 0.55
CA ALA A 193 -0.35 25.57 0.61
C ALA A 193 0.05 24.72 -0.60
N TRP A 194 0.04 25.31 -1.80
CA TRP A 194 0.55 24.67 -3.01
C TRP A 194 2.05 24.36 -2.94
N LEU A 195 2.87 25.29 -2.45
CA LEU A 195 4.32 25.07 -2.32
C LEU A 195 4.63 23.90 -1.38
N VAL A 196 3.96 23.82 -0.23
CA VAL A 196 4.12 22.71 0.73
C VAL A 196 3.71 21.38 0.10
N LEU A 197 2.57 21.35 -0.59
CA LEU A 197 2.09 20.14 -1.26
C LEU A 197 3.06 19.66 -2.35
N LEU A 198 3.53 20.57 -3.21
CA LEU A 198 4.47 20.24 -4.29
C LEU A 198 5.83 19.82 -3.75
N ALA A 199 6.36 20.48 -2.72
CA ALA A 199 7.60 20.10 -2.05
C ALA A 199 7.49 18.70 -1.42
N THR A 200 6.37 18.42 -0.74
CA THR A 200 6.06 17.08 -0.21
C THR A 200 6.02 16.05 -1.34
N GLY A 201 5.40 16.40 -2.46
CA GLY A 201 5.38 15.57 -3.68
C GLY A 201 6.78 15.23 -4.17
N VAL A 202 7.67 16.22 -4.28
CA VAL A 202 9.07 16.02 -4.70
C VAL A 202 9.82 15.11 -3.73
N LEU A 203 9.69 15.33 -2.42
CA LEU A 203 10.34 14.51 -1.40
C LEU A 203 9.83 13.06 -1.43
N ALA A 204 8.52 12.86 -1.51
CA ALA A 204 7.90 11.55 -1.64
C ALA A 204 8.33 10.85 -2.93
N GLY A 205 8.37 11.57 -4.05
CA GLY A 205 8.82 11.05 -5.33
C GLY A 205 10.29 10.62 -5.33
N ALA A 206 11.17 11.44 -4.76
CA ALA A 206 12.58 11.09 -4.58
C ALA A 206 12.74 9.87 -3.65
N GLY A 207 12.00 9.83 -2.54
CA GLY A 207 11.97 8.68 -1.62
C GLY A 207 11.53 7.39 -2.31
N PHE A 208 10.47 7.44 -3.12
CA PHE A 208 10.01 6.30 -3.92
C PHE A 208 11.10 5.79 -4.87
N ALA A 209 11.81 6.69 -5.56
CA ALA A 209 12.92 6.32 -6.44
C ALA A 209 14.13 5.73 -5.69
N LEU A 210 14.36 6.13 -4.43
CA LEU A 210 15.41 5.53 -3.58
C LEU A 210 15.04 4.11 -3.13
N LEU A 211 13.75 3.85 -2.89
CA LEU A 211 13.23 2.51 -2.58
C LEU A 211 13.24 1.60 -3.81
N PHE A 212 12.93 2.13 -4.99
CA PHE A 212 12.79 1.40 -6.26
C PHE A 212 13.70 1.96 -7.37
N PRO A 213 15.04 1.87 -7.24
CA PRO A 213 15.96 2.51 -8.18
C PRO A 213 16.04 1.84 -9.57
N ARG A 214 15.49 0.62 -9.71
CA ARG A 214 15.50 -0.17 -10.95
C ARG A 214 14.09 -0.53 -11.36
N ARG A 215 13.83 -0.46 -12.68
CA ARG A 215 12.61 -0.98 -13.28
C ARG A 215 12.66 -2.51 -13.26
N THR A 216 11.96 -3.12 -12.34
CA THR A 216 11.95 -4.58 -12.16
C THR A 216 10.55 -5.17 -12.31
N ASP A 217 9.50 -4.35 -12.19
CA ASP A 217 8.13 -4.83 -12.10
C ASP A 217 7.18 -4.15 -13.10
N SER A 218 6.02 -4.78 -13.29
CA SER A 218 4.93 -4.24 -14.12
C SER A 218 4.31 -2.96 -13.54
N SER A 219 3.58 -2.24 -14.39
CA SER A 219 2.82 -1.06 -13.98
C SER A 219 1.79 -1.37 -12.89
N GLY A 220 1.16 -2.55 -12.89
CA GLY A 220 0.22 -2.96 -11.85
C GLY A 220 0.88 -3.12 -10.48
N VAL A 221 2.06 -3.74 -10.41
CA VAL A 221 2.82 -3.83 -9.16
C VAL A 221 3.20 -2.44 -8.65
N SER A 222 3.65 -1.56 -9.55
CA SER A 222 4.01 -0.18 -9.20
C SER A 222 2.81 0.64 -8.73
N LEU A 223 1.63 0.41 -9.30
CA LEU A 223 0.37 1.02 -8.85
C LEU A 223 0.08 0.65 -7.38
N ILE A 224 0.16 -0.63 -7.02
CA ILE A 224 -0.12 -1.11 -5.67
C ILE A 224 0.96 -0.64 -4.68
N ARG A 225 2.25 -0.70 -5.05
CA ARG A 225 3.33 -0.12 -4.24
C ARG A 225 3.12 1.37 -4.02
N GLY A 226 2.78 2.09 -5.08
CA GLY A 226 2.42 3.51 -5.00
C GLY A 226 1.28 3.75 -4.03
N THR A 227 0.18 3.00 -4.16
CA THR A 227 -1.00 3.05 -3.27
C THR A 227 -0.60 2.92 -1.79
N LEU A 228 0.21 1.91 -1.46
CA LEU A 228 0.66 1.66 -0.08
C LEU A 228 1.72 2.66 0.39
N TYR A 229 2.57 3.14 -0.50
CA TYR A 229 3.51 4.21 -0.20
C TYR A 229 2.80 5.54 0.08
N GLY A 230 1.70 5.80 -0.63
CA GLY A 230 0.76 6.89 -0.34
C GLY A 230 0.16 6.76 1.06
N PHE A 231 -0.35 5.58 1.42
CA PHE A 231 -0.82 5.31 2.78
C PHE A 231 0.28 5.55 3.84
N PHE A 232 1.51 5.11 3.60
CA PHE A 232 2.63 5.41 4.49
C PHE A 232 2.87 6.92 4.64
N TRP A 233 2.77 7.69 3.55
CA TRP A 233 2.86 9.15 3.61
C TRP A 233 1.69 9.82 4.31
N TRP A 234 0.51 9.21 4.33
CA TRP A 234 -0.59 9.69 5.18
C TRP A 234 -0.24 9.51 6.67
N VAL A 235 0.30 8.35 7.05
CA VAL A 235 0.75 8.09 8.43
C VAL A 235 1.90 9.01 8.84
N VAL A 236 2.97 9.08 8.05
CA VAL A 236 4.16 9.88 8.38
C VAL A 236 3.92 11.37 8.17
N GLY A 237 3.36 11.76 7.03
CA GLY A 237 3.12 13.17 6.70
C GLY A 237 1.96 13.72 7.52
N ALA A 238 0.74 13.31 7.18
CA ALA A 238 -0.47 13.94 7.71
C ALA A 238 -0.69 13.68 9.20
N LEU A 239 -0.48 12.45 9.68
CA LEU A 239 -0.76 12.10 11.08
C LEU A 239 0.40 12.32 12.05
N THR A 240 1.63 12.51 11.56
CA THR A 240 2.83 12.56 12.42
C THR A 240 3.62 13.85 12.26
N LEU A 241 4.23 14.07 11.10
CA LEU A 241 5.12 15.21 10.87
C LEU A 241 4.36 16.54 10.85
N MET A 242 3.15 16.58 10.29
CA MET A 242 2.36 17.80 10.24
C MET A 242 2.01 18.32 11.64
N PRO A 243 1.37 17.54 12.55
CA PRO A 243 1.16 17.97 13.93
C PRO A 243 2.44 18.41 14.67
N LEU A 244 3.55 17.68 14.48
CA LEU A 244 4.84 18.01 15.09
C LEU A 244 5.39 19.37 14.62
N ILE A 245 5.38 19.62 13.30
CA ILE A 245 5.84 20.88 12.71
C ILE A 245 4.94 22.04 13.14
N GLY A 246 3.64 21.80 13.28
CA GLY A 246 2.67 22.79 13.73
C GLY A 246 2.72 23.09 15.24
N GLY A 247 3.59 22.41 16.01
CA GLY A 247 3.72 22.61 17.45
C GLY A 247 2.64 21.93 18.29
N ALA A 248 1.77 21.10 17.69
CA ALA A 248 0.73 20.35 18.41
C ALA A 248 1.27 19.07 19.07
N GLY A 249 2.52 18.69 18.81
CA GLY A 249 3.09 17.41 19.24
C GLY A 249 2.49 16.21 18.50
N LEU A 250 2.76 15.00 19.00
CA LEU A 250 2.14 13.77 18.54
C LEU A 250 0.70 13.66 19.03
N THR A 251 -0.24 13.78 18.09
CA THR A 251 -1.69 13.74 18.34
C THR A 251 -2.32 12.39 17.97
N TRP A 252 -1.51 11.33 17.93
CA TRP A 252 -1.94 10.00 17.49
C TRP A 252 -3.13 9.50 18.32
N SER A 253 -4.29 9.54 17.69
CA SER A 253 -5.56 9.11 18.26
C SER A 253 -6.49 8.69 17.13
N LEU A 254 -7.50 7.89 17.48
CA LEU A 254 -8.56 7.54 16.54
C LEU A 254 -9.33 8.79 16.08
N GLU A 255 -9.54 9.75 16.98
CA GLU A 255 -10.17 11.04 16.69
C GLU A 255 -9.38 11.85 15.68
N ALA A 256 -8.06 12.00 15.90
CA ALA A 256 -7.20 12.71 14.94
C ALA A 256 -7.18 12.03 13.57
N ALA A 257 -7.15 10.68 13.52
CA ALA A 257 -7.22 9.95 12.25
C ALA A 257 -8.56 10.14 11.53
N ARG A 258 -9.68 10.21 12.27
CA ARG A 258 -11.01 10.52 11.70
C ARG A 258 -11.08 11.96 11.18
N ALA A 259 -10.61 12.92 11.97
CA ALA A 259 -10.54 14.33 11.58
C ALA A 259 -9.71 14.53 10.30
N ASN A 260 -8.64 13.76 10.14
CA ASN A 260 -7.75 13.80 8.98
C ASN A 260 -8.08 12.76 7.89
N PHE A 261 -9.16 11.99 8.03
CA PHE A 261 -9.52 10.94 7.06
C PHE A 261 -9.71 11.48 5.66
N ALA A 262 -10.16 12.74 5.55
CA ALA A 262 -10.29 13.46 4.29
C ALA A 262 -9.05 13.43 3.40
N THR A 263 -7.86 13.38 4.00
CA THR A 263 -6.60 13.36 3.25
C THR A 263 -6.18 11.94 2.86
N PHE A 264 -6.70 10.89 3.53
CA PHE A 264 -6.33 9.49 3.28
C PHE A 264 -6.55 9.06 1.82
N PRO A 265 -7.76 9.19 1.23
CA PRO A 265 -7.96 8.87 -0.19
C PRO A 265 -7.01 9.64 -1.11
N GLY A 266 -6.78 10.92 -0.79
CA GLY A 266 -5.87 11.79 -1.54
C GLY A 266 -4.43 11.28 -1.55
N TYR A 267 -3.88 10.90 -0.40
CA TYR A 267 -2.54 10.33 -0.29
C TYR A 267 -2.41 8.98 -1.01
N VAL A 268 -3.42 8.12 -0.91
CA VAL A 268 -3.44 6.83 -1.60
C VAL A 268 -3.44 7.01 -3.13
N LEU A 269 -4.29 7.91 -3.64
CA LEU A 269 -4.35 8.23 -5.08
C LEU A 269 -3.09 8.96 -5.58
N PHE A 270 -2.52 9.83 -4.76
CA PHE A 270 -1.22 10.46 -5.01
C PHE A 270 -0.13 9.41 -5.19
N GLY A 271 -0.03 8.47 -4.25
CA GLY A 271 0.97 7.40 -4.30
C GLY A 271 0.79 6.50 -5.51
N ALA A 272 -0.45 6.10 -5.82
CA ALA A 272 -0.80 5.35 -7.02
C ALA A 272 -0.35 6.07 -8.31
N THR A 273 -0.62 7.37 -8.41
CA THR A 273 -0.21 8.22 -9.53
C THR A 273 1.31 8.32 -9.63
N LEU A 274 2.00 8.54 -8.51
CA LEU A 274 3.46 8.56 -8.42
C LEU A 274 4.05 7.24 -8.96
N GLY A 275 3.56 6.09 -8.49
CA GLY A 275 4.04 4.78 -8.92
C GLY A 275 3.86 4.52 -10.42
N LEU A 276 2.74 4.94 -11.00
CA LEU A 276 2.47 4.83 -12.44
C LEU A 276 3.35 5.78 -13.26
N LEU A 277 3.41 7.06 -12.88
CA LEU A 277 4.21 8.06 -13.60
C LEU A 277 5.71 7.73 -13.54
N TYR A 278 6.20 7.26 -12.39
CA TYR A 278 7.59 6.83 -12.25
C TYR A 278 7.95 5.71 -13.24
N GLN A 279 7.09 4.70 -13.35
CA GLN A 279 7.25 3.62 -14.30
C GLN A 279 7.14 4.08 -15.76
N TRP A 280 6.22 5.00 -16.04
CA TRP A 280 6.06 5.58 -17.37
C TRP A 280 7.30 6.37 -17.81
N PHE A 281 7.82 7.25 -16.95
CA PHE A 281 9.07 7.95 -17.20
C PHE A 281 10.25 7.00 -17.33
N ALA A 282 10.26 5.90 -16.57
CA ALA A 282 11.29 4.88 -16.71
C ALA A 282 11.23 4.22 -18.07
N ALA A 283 10.04 3.82 -18.51
CA ALA A 283 9.81 3.22 -19.82
C ALA A 283 10.18 4.15 -20.98
N MET A 284 9.83 5.43 -20.89
CA MET A 284 10.20 6.42 -21.89
C MET A 284 11.71 6.61 -21.96
N ALA A 285 12.40 6.67 -20.83
CA ALA A 285 13.86 6.78 -20.81
C ALA A 285 14.52 5.54 -21.43
N ASP A 286 14.03 4.34 -21.12
CA ASP A 286 14.55 3.11 -21.73
C ASP A 286 14.35 3.13 -23.26
N LEU A 287 13.16 3.56 -23.72
CA LEU A 287 12.81 3.63 -25.15
C LEU A 287 13.61 4.70 -25.92
N LEU A 288 13.90 5.84 -25.31
CA LEU A 288 14.59 6.95 -25.97
C LEU A 288 16.12 6.79 -25.98
N PHE A 289 16.67 6.03 -25.02
CA PHE A 289 18.11 6.02 -24.77
C PHE A 289 18.75 4.61 -24.74
N SER A 290 18.00 3.54 -24.99
CA SER A 290 18.54 2.18 -25.08
C SER A 290 18.31 1.57 -26.45
N ASP A 291 19.33 0.93 -27.01
CA ASP A 291 19.18 0.08 -28.20
C ASP A 291 18.31 -1.13 -27.83
N MET A 292 17.04 -1.08 -28.20
CA MET A 292 16.08 -2.15 -27.93
C MET A 292 16.42 -3.38 -28.80
N ILE A 293 17.17 -4.33 -28.24
CA ILE A 293 17.32 -5.65 -28.86
C ILE A 293 15.99 -6.40 -28.62
N ALA A 294 15.23 -6.58 -29.69
CA ALA A 294 14.02 -7.40 -29.64
C ALA A 294 14.39 -8.85 -29.28
N ASP A 295 13.82 -9.37 -28.20
CA ASP A 295 13.95 -10.78 -27.81
C ASP A 295 13.20 -11.65 -28.84
N PRO A 296 13.89 -12.50 -29.63
CA PRO A 296 13.27 -13.32 -30.67
C PRO A 296 12.29 -14.37 -30.12
N HIS A 297 12.29 -14.63 -28.81
CA HIS A 297 11.49 -15.66 -28.17
C HIS A 297 10.17 -15.16 -27.56
N GLN A 298 9.84 -13.88 -27.72
CA GLN A 298 8.58 -13.31 -27.26
C GLN A 298 7.61 -13.11 -28.43
N GLU A 299 6.34 -13.43 -28.19
CA GLU A 299 5.27 -13.11 -29.15
C GLU A 299 5.26 -11.61 -29.44
N GLY A 300 4.86 -11.23 -30.66
CA GLY A 300 4.75 -9.83 -31.04
C GLY A 300 3.92 -9.03 -30.05
N VAL A 301 4.43 -7.85 -29.67
CA VAL A 301 3.87 -6.96 -28.62
C VAL A 301 2.36 -6.73 -28.77
N GLY A 302 1.85 -6.69 -30.01
CA GLY A 302 0.43 -6.52 -30.31
C GLY A 302 -0.47 -7.72 -29.97
N ALA A 303 -0.06 -8.94 -30.29
CA ALA A 303 -0.89 -10.13 -30.07
C ALA A 303 -1.04 -10.46 -28.58
N GLU A 304 0.02 -10.20 -27.80
CA GLU A 304 0.00 -10.38 -26.36
C GLU A 304 -0.91 -9.34 -25.67
N GLY A 305 -0.82 -8.07 -26.10
CA GLY A 305 -1.67 -6.99 -25.59
C GLY A 305 -3.15 -7.25 -25.83
N LEU A 306 -3.53 -7.66 -27.05
CA LEU A 306 -4.91 -8.01 -27.39
C LEU A 306 -5.46 -9.16 -26.53
N ARG A 307 -4.64 -10.17 -26.23
CA ARG A 307 -5.03 -11.28 -25.34
C ARG A 307 -5.19 -10.83 -23.91
N ALA A 308 -4.31 -9.97 -23.41
CA ALA A 308 -4.45 -9.38 -22.08
C ALA A 308 -5.75 -8.57 -21.96
N ILE A 309 -6.10 -7.79 -22.99
CA ILE A 309 -7.38 -7.06 -23.08
C ILE A 309 -8.55 -8.04 -23.06
N GLY A 310 -8.58 -9.04 -23.94
CA GLY A 310 -9.69 -9.99 -24.02
C GLY A 310 -9.89 -10.81 -22.74
N ARG A 311 -8.80 -11.28 -22.11
CA ARG A 311 -8.89 -11.97 -20.81
C ARG A 311 -9.35 -11.03 -19.70
N GLY A 312 -8.87 -9.78 -19.74
CA GLY A 312 -9.28 -8.72 -18.83
C GLY A 312 -10.78 -8.44 -18.91
N ALA A 313 -11.33 -8.34 -20.12
CA ALA A 313 -12.75 -8.15 -20.37
C ALA A 313 -13.60 -9.27 -19.75
N VAL A 314 -13.30 -10.54 -20.09
CA VAL A 314 -14.00 -11.71 -19.51
C VAL A 314 -13.91 -11.71 -17.98
N SER A 315 -12.76 -11.36 -17.43
CA SER A 315 -12.55 -11.30 -15.98
C SER A 315 -13.35 -10.16 -15.34
N GLY A 316 -13.42 -9.01 -16.01
CA GLY A 316 -14.20 -7.84 -15.63
C GLY A 316 -15.68 -8.12 -15.58
N LEU A 317 -16.23 -8.79 -16.59
CA LEU A 317 -17.63 -9.25 -16.60
C LEU A 317 -17.92 -10.21 -15.45
N MET A 318 -17.04 -11.19 -15.20
CA MET A 318 -17.20 -12.12 -14.07
C MET A 318 -17.22 -11.40 -12.73
N GLY A 319 -16.26 -10.49 -12.50
CA GLY A 319 -16.24 -9.66 -11.30
C GLY A 319 -17.48 -8.77 -11.20
N GLY A 320 -17.90 -8.16 -12.31
CA GLY A 320 -19.07 -7.28 -12.40
C GLY A 320 -20.36 -7.98 -12.01
N LEU A 321 -20.55 -9.22 -12.45
CA LEU A 321 -21.69 -10.07 -12.08
C LEU A 321 -21.70 -10.38 -10.57
N ILE A 322 -20.55 -10.73 -9.99
CA ILE A 322 -20.42 -10.96 -8.54
C ILE A 322 -20.75 -9.69 -7.76
N PHE A 323 -20.22 -8.54 -8.20
CA PHE A 323 -20.48 -7.27 -7.52
C PHE A 323 -21.94 -6.82 -7.67
N THR A 324 -22.60 -7.16 -8.79
CA THR A 324 -24.03 -6.87 -8.99
C THR A 324 -24.89 -7.46 -7.86
N VAL A 325 -24.54 -8.64 -7.32
CA VAL A 325 -25.27 -9.23 -6.19
C VAL A 325 -25.31 -8.27 -5.00
N VAL A 326 -24.17 -7.65 -4.65
CA VAL A 326 -24.10 -6.66 -3.56
C VAL A 326 -24.93 -5.43 -3.92
N MET A 327 -24.80 -4.90 -5.13
CA MET A 327 -25.49 -3.69 -5.57
C MET A 327 -27.01 -3.84 -5.58
N VAL A 328 -27.53 -5.01 -5.96
CA VAL A 328 -28.96 -5.32 -5.89
C VAL A 328 -29.43 -5.31 -4.43
N ARG A 329 -28.67 -5.95 -3.53
CA ARG A 329 -29.03 -6.03 -2.10
C ARG A 329 -29.08 -4.68 -1.42
N VAL A 330 -28.21 -3.74 -1.79
CA VAL A 330 -28.19 -2.38 -1.21
C VAL A 330 -28.91 -1.34 -2.07
N GLY A 331 -29.57 -1.74 -3.17
CA GLY A 331 -30.31 -0.82 -4.05
C GLY A 331 -29.44 0.23 -4.76
N PHE A 332 -28.18 -0.08 -5.10
CA PHE A 332 -27.23 0.90 -5.64
C PHE A 332 -27.32 1.09 -7.16
N LEU A 333 -27.97 0.18 -7.90
CA LEU A 333 -28.04 0.24 -9.37
C LEU A 333 -28.65 1.55 -9.92
N PRO A 334 -29.74 2.12 -9.36
CA PRO A 334 -30.23 3.43 -9.80
C PRO A 334 -29.21 4.55 -9.67
N THR A 335 -28.27 4.47 -8.71
CA THR A 335 -27.18 5.44 -8.59
C THR A 335 -26.19 5.36 -9.74
N VAL A 336 -25.88 4.15 -10.22
CA VAL A 336 -25.05 3.96 -11.41
C VAL A 336 -25.79 4.43 -12.66
N ALA A 337 -27.10 4.17 -12.76
CA ALA A 337 -27.92 4.57 -13.91
C ALA A 337 -27.87 6.09 -14.16
N ARG A 338 -27.71 6.90 -13.11
CA ARG A 338 -27.60 8.37 -13.23
C ARG A 338 -26.39 8.83 -14.04
N LEU A 339 -25.34 8.02 -14.13
CA LEU A 339 -24.16 8.31 -14.97
C LEU A 339 -24.52 8.45 -16.46
N VAL A 340 -25.64 7.85 -16.89
CA VAL A 340 -26.15 7.91 -18.26
C VAL A 340 -27.53 8.56 -18.32
N GLY A 341 -27.87 9.38 -17.32
CA GLY A 341 -29.13 10.14 -17.28
C GLY A 341 -30.38 9.29 -17.03
N SER A 342 -30.26 8.07 -16.48
CA SER A 342 -31.37 7.18 -16.19
C SER A 342 -31.53 6.91 -14.69
N THR A 343 -32.70 6.42 -14.28
CA THR A 343 -32.97 5.92 -12.92
C THR A 343 -33.33 4.44 -12.89
N SER A 344 -33.42 3.79 -14.06
CA SER A 344 -33.80 2.39 -14.18
C SER A 344 -32.72 1.46 -13.62
N PRO A 345 -33.07 0.51 -12.73
CA PRO A 345 -32.12 -0.50 -12.23
C PRO A 345 -31.48 -1.33 -13.35
N LEU A 346 -32.21 -1.63 -14.43
CA LEU A 346 -31.69 -2.37 -15.57
C LEU A 346 -30.62 -1.56 -16.32
N THR A 347 -30.87 -0.27 -16.56
CA THR A 347 -29.87 0.62 -17.15
C THR A 347 -28.63 0.74 -16.26
N GLY A 348 -28.83 0.83 -14.94
CA GLY A 348 -27.74 0.84 -13.97
C GLY A 348 -26.90 -0.44 -13.99
N PHE A 349 -27.55 -1.60 -14.13
CA PHE A 349 -26.88 -2.88 -14.28
C PHE A 349 -26.03 -2.96 -15.56
N LEU A 350 -26.58 -2.55 -16.71
CA LEU A 350 -25.84 -2.54 -17.97
C LEU A 350 -24.65 -1.58 -17.93
N ALA A 351 -24.86 -0.36 -17.39
CA ALA A 351 -23.78 0.60 -17.20
C ALA A 351 -22.69 0.07 -16.26
N HIS A 352 -23.08 -0.60 -15.16
CA HIS A 352 -22.13 -1.26 -14.26
C HIS A 352 -21.32 -2.34 -14.96
N LEU A 353 -21.92 -3.19 -15.80
CA LEU A 353 -21.18 -4.21 -16.55
C LEU A 353 -20.16 -3.61 -17.52
N VAL A 354 -20.50 -2.50 -18.19
CA VAL A 354 -19.55 -1.79 -19.06
C VAL A 354 -18.37 -1.23 -18.24
N ILE A 355 -18.65 -0.60 -17.10
CA ILE A 355 -17.60 -0.09 -16.20
C ILE A 355 -16.73 -1.23 -15.68
N ALA A 356 -17.35 -2.33 -15.24
CA ALA A 356 -16.67 -3.53 -14.75
C ALA A 356 -15.78 -4.17 -15.83
N ASP A 357 -16.21 -4.16 -17.09
CA ASP A 357 -15.44 -4.65 -18.23
C ASP A 357 -14.19 -3.77 -18.48
N LEU A 358 -14.36 -2.44 -18.53
CA LEU A 358 -13.25 -1.49 -18.69
C LEU A 358 -12.21 -1.62 -17.56
N ILE A 359 -12.68 -1.77 -16.33
CA ILE A 359 -11.80 -2.02 -15.17
C ILE A 359 -11.06 -3.36 -15.33
N GLY A 360 -11.76 -4.41 -15.75
CA GLY A 360 -11.15 -5.74 -15.97
C GLY A 360 -10.10 -5.74 -17.08
N VAL A 361 -10.37 -5.04 -18.19
CA VAL A 361 -9.39 -4.79 -19.26
C VAL A 361 -8.14 -4.12 -18.70
N SER A 362 -8.31 -3.07 -17.89
CA SER A 362 -7.18 -2.39 -17.29
C SER A 362 -6.40 -3.27 -16.30
N TYR A 363 -7.05 -4.19 -15.57
CA TYR A 363 -6.35 -5.21 -14.79
C TYR A 363 -5.47 -6.10 -15.67
N GLY A 364 -6.03 -6.59 -16.79
CA GLY A 364 -5.28 -7.45 -17.72
C GLY A 364 -4.04 -6.78 -18.30
N VAL A 365 -4.14 -5.49 -18.64
CA VAL A 365 -2.99 -4.70 -19.11
C VAL A 365 -1.95 -4.47 -18.01
N LEU A 366 -2.40 -4.17 -16.78
CA LEU A 366 -1.53 -3.78 -15.66
C LEU A 366 -0.84 -4.97 -14.99
N PHE A 367 -1.53 -6.10 -14.85
CA PHE A 367 -1.12 -7.25 -14.02
C PHE A 367 -0.81 -8.52 -14.81
N ARG A 368 -0.69 -8.43 -16.15
CA ARG A 368 -0.24 -9.58 -16.97
C ARG A 368 1.03 -10.22 -16.41
N ARG A 369 1.05 -11.55 -16.36
CA ARG A 369 2.13 -12.39 -15.82
C ARG A 369 2.52 -12.10 -14.37
N GLN A 370 1.70 -11.42 -13.55
CA GLN A 370 2.04 -11.13 -12.14
C GLN A 370 1.63 -12.22 -11.15
N SER A 371 0.76 -13.14 -11.56
CA SER A 371 0.22 -14.20 -10.70
C SER A 371 0.83 -15.54 -11.06
N TYR A 372 1.38 -16.24 -10.06
CA TYR A 372 2.01 -17.56 -10.23
C TYR A 372 1.16 -18.71 -9.68
N ASP A 373 0.12 -18.39 -8.92
CA ASP A 373 -0.88 -19.32 -8.41
C ASP A 373 -2.18 -18.57 -8.07
N ILE A 374 -3.19 -19.29 -7.60
CA ILE A 374 -4.49 -18.72 -7.21
C ILE A 374 -4.35 -17.75 -6.03
N GLY A 375 -3.44 -18.03 -5.09
CA GLY A 375 -3.21 -17.16 -3.93
C GLY A 375 -2.71 -15.78 -4.36
N SER A 376 -1.63 -15.74 -5.13
CA SER A 376 -1.10 -14.49 -5.70
C SER A 376 -2.13 -13.77 -6.60
N ALA A 377 -2.92 -14.51 -7.38
CA ALA A 377 -4.00 -13.94 -8.19
C ALA A 377 -5.08 -13.28 -7.33
N LEU A 378 -5.50 -13.93 -6.25
CA LEU A 378 -6.41 -13.37 -5.26
C LEU A 378 -5.83 -12.10 -4.63
N GLY A 379 -4.56 -12.13 -4.23
CA GLY A 379 -3.86 -11.00 -3.62
C GLY A 379 -3.83 -9.75 -4.49
N TRP A 380 -3.36 -9.89 -5.73
CA TRP A 380 -3.34 -8.77 -6.69
C TRP A 380 -4.74 -8.28 -7.03
N GLY A 381 -5.69 -9.21 -7.20
CA GLY A 381 -7.10 -8.89 -7.40
C GLY A 381 -7.68 -8.04 -6.27
N VAL A 382 -7.54 -8.48 -5.02
CA VAL A 382 -8.02 -7.77 -3.83
C VAL A 382 -7.35 -6.40 -3.68
N ALA A 383 -6.03 -6.31 -3.89
CA ALA A 383 -5.30 -5.04 -3.89
C ALA A 383 -5.83 -4.06 -4.93
N TYR A 384 -6.13 -4.56 -6.13
CA TYR A 384 -6.69 -3.75 -7.20
C TYR A 384 -8.14 -3.34 -6.93
N GLY A 385 -8.95 -4.23 -6.36
CA GLY A 385 -10.31 -3.94 -5.92
C GLY A 385 -10.33 -2.85 -4.85
N PHE A 386 -9.45 -2.92 -3.85
CA PHE A 386 -9.29 -1.89 -2.82
C PHE A 386 -8.94 -0.52 -3.44
N PHE A 387 -7.98 -0.49 -4.36
CA PHE A 387 -7.65 0.72 -5.11
C PHE A 387 -8.87 1.30 -5.84
N TRP A 388 -9.65 0.45 -6.52
CA TRP A 388 -10.87 0.88 -7.21
C TRP A 388 -12.01 1.31 -6.29
N TRP A 389 -12.07 0.84 -5.05
CA TRP A 389 -13.02 1.39 -4.08
C TRP A 389 -12.70 2.86 -3.73
N ILE A 390 -11.42 3.21 -3.64
CA ILE A 390 -10.99 4.60 -3.40
C ILE A 390 -11.18 5.44 -4.68
N LEU A 391 -10.76 4.92 -5.82
CA LEU A 391 -10.84 5.65 -7.09
C LEU A 391 -12.28 5.76 -7.62
N GLY A 392 -13.07 4.70 -7.53
CA GLY A 392 -14.42 4.60 -8.09
C GLY A 392 -15.45 5.38 -7.27
N PRO A 393 -16.10 4.75 -6.27
CA PRO A 393 -17.24 5.34 -5.56
C PRO A 393 -16.87 6.55 -4.69
N LEU A 394 -15.64 6.66 -4.17
CA LEU A 394 -15.23 7.81 -3.34
C LEU A 394 -14.75 9.02 -4.17
N THR A 395 -14.30 8.80 -5.42
CA THR A 395 -13.63 9.84 -6.21
C THR A 395 -14.29 10.08 -7.56
N LEU A 396 -14.27 9.10 -8.47
CA LEU A 396 -14.78 9.26 -9.83
C LEU A 396 -16.31 9.34 -9.88
N LEU A 397 -17.04 8.55 -9.10
CA LEU A 397 -18.50 8.56 -9.12
C LEU A 397 -19.09 9.95 -8.78
N PRO A 398 -18.67 10.63 -7.69
CA PRO A 398 -19.08 12.02 -7.46
C PRO A 398 -18.72 12.96 -8.62
N ILE A 399 -17.49 12.87 -9.15
CA ILE A 399 -17.02 13.72 -10.26
C ILE A 399 -17.92 13.55 -11.49
N LEU A 400 -18.21 12.31 -11.87
CA LEU A 400 -19.04 11.99 -13.03
C LEU A 400 -20.51 12.39 -12.83
N LEU A 401 -20.96 12.55 -11.58
CA LEU A 401 -22.28 13.08 -11.23
C LEU A 401 -22.27 14.61 -11.02
N GLY A 402 -21.17 15.30 -11.33
CA GLY A 402 -21.08 16.76 -11.25
C GLY A 402 -20.78 17.31 -9.85
N ALA A 403 -20.28 16.48 -8.93
CA ALA A 403 -19.87 16.89 -7.59
C ALA A 403 -18.35 16.70 -7.38
N PRO A 404 -17.68 17.45 -6.49
CA PRO A 404 -16.30 17.16 -6.14
C PRO A 404 -16.17 15.79 -5.44
N PRO A 405 -14.95 15.22 -5.34
CA PRO A 405 -14.73 13.99 -4.58
C PRO A 405 -15.30 14.08 -3.16
N ARG A 406 -15.76 12.94 -2.62
CA ARG A 406 -16.40 12.88 -1.31
C ARG A 406 -15.57 12.05 -0.34
N TRP A 407 -14.47 12.62 0.10
CA TRP A 407 -13.54 11.98 1.03
C TRP A 407 -13.91 12.33 2.48
N THR A 408 -14.95 11.73 3.03
CA THR A 408 -15.32 11.92 4.44
C THR A 408 -15.53 10.57 5.14
N VAL A 409 -15.42 10.56 6.47
CA VAL A 409 -15.66 9.35 7.28
C VAL A 409 -17.07 8.85 7.07
N GLU A 410 -18.05 9.75 7.04
CA GLU A 410 -19.48 9.42 6.91
C GLU A 410 -19.76 8.75 5.56
N VAL A 411 -19.19 9.30 4.48
CA VAL A 411 -19.37 8.75 3.13
C VAL A 411 -18.66 7.40 3.00
N ALA A 412 -17.42 7.29 3.49
CA ALA A 412 -16.70 6.02 3.46
C ALA A 412 -17.40 4.94 4.30
N ALA A 413 -17.89 5.27 5.49
CA ALA A 413 -18.67 4.38 6.34
C ALA A 413 -19.96 3.92 5.65
N GLY A 414 -20.69 4.84 5.00
CA GLY A 414 -21.89 4.54 4.21
C GLY A 414 -21.61 3.67 2.98
N LEU A 415 -20.35 3.57 2.54
CA LEU A 415 -19.92 2.77 1.39
C LEU A 415 -19.21 1.46 1.78
N THR A 416 -19.37 1.00 3.03
CA THR A 416 -18.77 -0.27 3.49
C THR A 416 -19.21 -1.48 2.65
N ALA A 417 -20.49 -1.56 2.28
CA ALA A 417 -20.96 -2.63 1.37
C ALA A 417 -20.29 -2.54 0.00
N SER A 418 -20.04 -1.33 -0.50
CA SER A 418 -19.31 -1.11 -1.75
C SER A 418 -17.84 -1.55 -1.63
N LEU A 419 -17.18 -1.36 -0.47
CA LEU A 419 -15.84 -1.88 -0.22
C LEU A 419 -15.82 -3.40 -0.37
N VAL A 420 -16.72 -4.11 0.32
CA VAL A 420 -16.84 -5.58 0.21
C VAL A 420 -17.05 -6.01 -1.24
N GLY A 421 -17.94 -5.31 -1.95
CA GLY A 421 -18.20 -5.58 -3.35
C GLY A 421 -16.99 -5.37 -4.27
N HIS A 422 -16.19 -4.33 -4.05
CA HIS A 422 -14.96 -4.09 -4.80
C HIS A 422 -13.85 -5.11 -4.49
N LEU A 423 -13.71 -5.53 -3.23
CA LEU A 423 -12.76 -6.59 -2.86
C LEU A 423 -13.15 -7.92 -3.51
N ALA A 424 -14.44 -8.27 -3.51
CA ALA A 424 -14.97 -9.47 -4.16
C ALA A 424 -14.84 -9.39 -5.70
N TYR A 425 -15.14 -8.24 -6.30
CA TYR A 425 -14.91 -7.95 -7.71
C TYR A 425 -13.44 -8.19 -8.07
N GLY A 426 -12.51 -7.58 -7.33
CA GLY A 426 -11.08 -7.69 -7.56
C GLY A 426 -10.58 -9.13 -7.44
N ALA A 427 -11.00 -9.85 -6.39
CA ALA A 427 -10.70 -11.27 -6.21
C ALA A 427 -11.14 -12.11 -7.43
N ALA A 428 -12.37 -11.90 -7.90
CA ALA A 428 -12.91 -12.60 -9.06
C ALA A 428 -12.16 -12.28 -10.36
N VAL A 429 -11.83 -11.01 -10.59
CA VAL A 429 -11.02 -10.56 -11.74
C VAL A 429 -9.66 -11.25 -11.71
N GLY A 430 -8.96 -11.19 -10.58
CA GLY A 430 -7.62 -11.76 -10.43
C GLY A 430 -7.61 -13.27 -10.69
N ILE A 431 -8.51 -14.02 -10.05
CA ILE A 431 -8.61 -15.48 -10.19
C ILE A 431 -8.99 -15.87 -11.63
N THR A 432 -9.98 -15.19 -12.21
CA THR A 432 -10.46 -15.50 -13.58
C THR A 432 -9.36 -15.23 -14.59
N PHE A 433 -8.69 -14.07 -14.49
CA PHE A 433 -7.61 -13.69 -15.38
C PHE A 433 -6.45 -14.69 -15.30
N HIS A 434 -6.03 -15.06 -14.08
CA HIS A 434 -4.97 -16.04 -13.88
C HIS A 434 -5.34 -17.41 -14.47
N ARG A 435 -6.58 -17.88 -14.31
CA ARG A 435 -7.03 -19.15 -14.90
C ARG A 435 -7.01 -19.12 -16.43
N LEU A 436 -7.42 -18.01 -17.04
CA LEU A 436 -7.37 -17.84 -18.50
C LEU A 436 -5.93 -17.76 -19.01
N GLU A 437 -5.03 -17.10 -18.25
CA GLU A 437 -3.61 -17.02 -18.58
C GLU A 437 -2.89 -18.37 -18.40
N ALA A 438 -3.18 -19.10 -17.32
CA ALA A 438 -2.56 -20.40 -17.01
C ALA A 438 -2.95 -21.50 -18.02
N ARG A 439 -4.17 -21.44 -18.58
CA ARG A 439 -4.63 -22.37 -19.63
C ARG A 439 -4.04 -22.08 -21.00
N TYR A 440 -3.40 -20.92 -21.18
CA TYR A 440 -2.82 -20.57 -22.46
C TYR A 440 -1.52 -21.34 -22.71
N ASN A 441 -1.51 -22.11 -23.78
CA ASN A 441 -0.34 -22.83 -24.25
C ASN A 441 -0.20 -22.67 -25.77
N PRO A 442 0.66 -21.75 -26.25
CA PRO A 442 0.84 -21.55 -27.68
C PRO A 442 1.42 -22.80 -28.32
N TRP A 443 0.82 -23.27 -29.42
CA TRP A 443 1.20 -24.53 -30.08
C TRP A 443 2.64 -24.52 -30.62
N TRP A 444 3.21 -23.34 -30.86
CA TRP A 444 4.58 -23.15 -31.36
C TRP A 444 5.64 -23.11 -30.25
N VAL A 445 5.25 -23.11 -28.97
CA VAL A 445 6.19 -23.16 -27.83
C VAL A 445 6.17 -24.57 -27.24
N PRO A 446 7.32 -25.27 -27.18
CA PRO A 446 7.40 -26.57 -26.52
C PRO A 446 6.93 -26.51 -25.06
N ARG A 447 6.16 -27.52 -24.63
CA ARG A 447 5.57 -27.56 -23.28
C ARG A 447 6.62 -27.44 -22.18
N SER A 448 7.75 -28.12 -22.32
CA SER A 448 8.87 -28.08 -21.38
C SER A 448 9.47 -26.68 -21.23
N THR A 449 9.62 -25.94 -22.34
CA THR A 449 10.10 -24.56 -22.33
C THR A 449 9.11 -23.61 -21.66
N ALA A 450 7.81 -23.77 -21.96
CA ALA A 450 6.76 -22.98 -21.31
C ALA A 450 6.71 -23.24 -19.79
N GLU A 451 6.86 -24.49 -19.36
CA GLU A 451 6.92 -24.90 -17.96
C GLU A 451 8.16 -24.36 -17.24
N ALA A 452 9.35 -24.49 -17.86
CA ALA A 452 10.58 -23.93 -17.32
C ALA A 452 10.49 -22.41 -17.13
N ALA A 453 9.93 -21.70 -18.11
CA ALA A 453 9.72 -20.26 -18.02
C ALA A 453 8.72 -19.88 -16.90
N ARG A 454 7.64 -20.67 -16.71
CA ARG A 454 6.70 -20.48 -15.58
C ARG A 454 7.40 -20.71 -14.24
N ALA A 455 8.20 -21.77 -14.11
CA ALA A 455 8.92 -22.09 -12.89
C ALA A 455 9.94 -20.99 -12.52
N ALA A 456 10.68 -20.47 -13.51
CA ALA A 456 11.60 -19.37 -13.33
C ALA A 456 10.89 -18.09 -12.86
N ARG A 457 9.76 -17.72 -13.50
CA ARG A 457 8.95 -16.56 -13.08
C ARG A 457 8.40 -16.73 -11.67
N ARG A 458 7.87 -17.90 -11.33
CA ARG A 458 7.38 -18.19 -9.98
C ARG A 458 8.47 -17.99 -8.94
N LYS A 459 9.68 -18.51 -9.20
CA LYS A 459 10.83 -18.33 -8.30
C LYS A 459 11.18 -16.85 -8.09
N GLN A 460 11.16 -16.05 -9.16
CA GLN A 460 11.40 -14.60 -9.07
C GLN A 460 10.31 -13.88 -8.28
N GLN A 461 9.03 -14.18 -8.55
CA GLN A 461 7.90 -13.51 -7.92
C GLN A 461 7.74 -13.84 -6.43
N VAL A 462 8.01 -15.08 -6.03
CA VAL A 462 8.01 -15.49 -4.62
C VAL A 462 9.10 -14.77 -3.81
N ALA A 463 10.18 -14.33 -4.45
CA ALA A 463 11.26 -13.57 -3.81
C ALA A 463 10.97 -12.06 -3.70
N THR A 464 9.81 -11.59 -4.18
CA THR A 464 9.40 -10.19 -4.04
C THR A 464 8.60 -9.98 -2.75
N SER A 465 8.39 -8.72 -2.38
CA SER A 465 7.46 -8.26 -1.35
C SER A 465 6.01 -8.35 -1.78
N ALA A 466 5.69 -8.97 -2.93
CA ALA A 466 4.32 -9.17 -3.35
C ALA A 466 3.45 -9.63 -2.16
N PRO A 467 3.73 -10.75 -1.44
CA PRO A 467 3.14 -11.16 -0.13
C PRO A 467 2.85 -10.04 0.87
N ALA A 468 3.78 -9.13 1.09
CA ALA A 468 3.62 -8.01 2.00
C ALA A 468 2.57 -7.00 1.50
N LEU A 469 2.52 -6.74 0.19
CA LEU A 469 1.64 -5.72 -0.39
C LEU A 469 0.14 -6.03 -0.18
N TRP A 470 -0.36 -7.14 -0.73
CA TRP A 470 -1.71 -7.67 -0.43
C TRP A 470 -1.99 -7.86 1.06
N ALA A 471 -1.06 -8.36 1.88
CA ALA A 471 -1.30 -8.47 3.33
C ALA A 471 -1.54 -7.10 3.97
N LEU A 472 -0.77 -6.08 3.58
CA LEU A 472 -0.94 -4.71 4.04
C LEU A 472 -2.22 -4.08 3.51
N VAL A 473 -2.61 -4.33 2.25
CA VAL A 473 -3.93 -3.90 1.74
C VAL A 473 -5.06 -4.51 2.57
N VAL A 474 -5.04 -5.82 2.78
CA VAL A 474 -6.08 -6.52 3.56
C VAL A 474 -6.13 -5.95 4.97
N THR A 475 -4.97 -5.71 5.59
CA THR A 475 -4.87 -5.04 6.87
C THR A 475 -5.55 -3.68 6.85
N ILE A 476 -5.20 -2.81 5.90
CA ILE A 476 -5.79 -1.46 5.80
C ILE A 476 -7.31 -1.58 5.62
N ALA A 477 -7.78 -2.48 4.75
CA ALA A 477 -9.20 -2.71 4.54
C ALA A 477 -9.92 -3.20 5.80
N LEU A 478 -9.26 -4.02 6.64
CA LEU A 478 -9.80 -4.51 7.91
C LEU A 478 -9.72 -3.49 9.05
N THR A 479 -8.78 -2.54 9.00
CA THR A 479 -8.69 -1.44 9.99
C THR A 479 -9.61 -0.28 9.63
N LEU A 480 -10.06 -0.16 8.38
CA LEU A 480 -11.06 0.86 8.00
C LEU A 480 -12.33 0.81 8.86
N PRO A 481 -12.98 -0.34 9.12
CA PRO A 481 -14.11 -0.41 10.06
C PRO A 481 -13.81 0.13 11.47
N VAL A 482 -12.58 -0.03 11.98
CA VAL A 482 -12.13 0.53 13.27
C VAL A 482 -12.14 2.06 13.20
N VAL A 483 -11.61 2.61 12.12
CA VAL A 483 -11.56 4.06 11.85
C VAL A 483 -12.93 4.65 11.55
N LEU A 484 -13.78 3.94 10.80
CA LEU A 484 -15.03 4.44 10.25
C LEU A 484 -16.26 4.20 11.14
N GLY A 485 -16.24 3.17 11.98
CA GLY A 485 -17.38 2.81 12.82
C GLY A 485 -17.62 3.84 13.92
N ARG A 486 -18.87 4.12 14.26
CA ARG A 486 -19.19 5.00 15.40
C ARG A 486 -18.83 4.35 16.73
#